data_AF-A0A9E3QFG2-F1
#
_entry.id   AF-A0A9E3QFG2-F1
#
_cell.length_a   1.000
_cell.length_b   1.000
_cell.length_c   1.000
_cell.angle_alpha   90.00
_cell.angle_beta   90.00
_cell.angle_gamma   90.00
#
_symmetry.space_group_name_H-M   'P 1'
#
loop_
_entity.id
_entity.type
_entity.pdbx_description
1 polymer ?
#
loop_
_entity_poly.entity_id
_entity_poly.type
_entity_poly.pdbx_seq_one_letter_code
_entity_poly.pdbx_strand_id
1 'polypeptide(L)' 'MAPPDPAHQFGSPSIRRVLFTTHACYLDDSNGAAVSSRDLMQMLARHGFAVEVLCGAQFDLDQEIDLAAWLAGCG' A
#
# COMPACT_ATOMS: atom_id res chain seq x y z
N MET A 1 29.47 -31.89 -27.75
CA MET A 1 29.20 -30.68 -26.93
C MET A 1 27.74 -30.34 -27.15
N ALA A 2 26.87 -30.67 -26.19
CA ALA A 2 25.44 -30.35 -26.29
C ALA A 2 25.24 -28.85 -26.09
N PRO A 3 24.25 -28.21 -26.76
CA PRO A 3 23.95 -26.80 -26.53
C PRO A 3 23.53 -26.58 -25.07
N PRO A 4 23.87 -25.43 -24.46
CA PRO A 4 23.39 -25.10 -23.13
C PRO A 4 21.85 -25.01 -23.14
N ASP A 5 21.24 -25.62 -22.13
CA ASP A 5 19.81 -25.64 -21.89
C ASP A 5 19.26 -24.20 -21.74
N PRO A 6 18.23 -23.78 -22.49
CA PRO A 6 17.65 -22.43 -22.42
C PRO A 6 16.91 -22.12 -21.11
N ALA A 7 16.91 -23.02 -20.13
CA ALA A 7 16.22 -22.84 -18.85
C ALA A 7 16.98 -21.97 -17.81
N HIS A 8 17.71 -20.94 -18.23
CA HIS A 8 17.92 -19.77 -17.36
C HIS A 8 16.58 -19.01 -17.26
N GLN A 9 15.67 -19.60 -16.48
CA GLN A 9 14.44 -18.97 -16.04
C GLN A 9 14.82 -17.67 -15.35
N PHE A 10 14.61 -16.55 -16.04
CA PHE A 10 14.49 -15.25 -15.39
C PHE A 10 13.41 -15.42 -14.34
N GLY A 11 13.83 -15.52 -13.07
CA GLY A 11 12.92 -15.66 -11.94
C GLY A 11 11.82 -14.63 -12.09
N SER A 12 10.57 -15.08 -12.03
CA SER A 12 9.41 -14.20 -12.08
C SER A 12 9.66 -13.04 -11.12
N PRO A 13 9.40 -11.76 -11.50
CA PRO A 13 9.66 -10.65 -10.61
C PRO A 13 8.88 -10.89 -9.32
N SER A 14 9.59 -11.19 -8.24
CA SER A 14 8.99 -11.40 -6.94
C SER A 14 8.33 -10.10 -6.53
N ILE A 15 7.01 -10.03 -6.58
CA ILE A 15 6.26 -8.87 -6.10
C ILE A 15 6.70 -8.60 -4.67
N ARG A 16 7.25 -7.41 -4.43
CA ARG A 16 7.68 -6.98 -3.11
C ARG A 16 6.43 -6.55 -2.34
N ARG A 17 6.10 -7.25 -1.25
CA ARG A 17 4.90 -6.98 -0.45
C ARG A 17 5.25 -6.15 0.79
N VAL A 18 4.41 -5.18 1.13
CA VAL A 18 4.52 -4.34 2.32
C VAL A 18 3.18 -4.35 3.04
N LEU A 19 3.19 -4.68 4.33
CA LEU A 19 2.07 -4.46 5.24
C LEU A 19 2.44 -3.32 6.18
N PHE A 20 1.70 -2.22 6.10
CA PHE A 20 1.83 -1.09 7.03
C PHE A 20 0.75 -1.18 8.10
N THR A 21 1.16 -1.13 9.37
CA THR A 21 0.26 -1.24 10.51
C THR A 21 0.37 -0.01 11.40
N THR A 22 -0.77 0.59 11.76
CA THR A 22 -0.80 1.74 12.67
C THR A 22 -1.96 1.66 13.64
N HIS A 23 -1.75 2.12 14.87
CA HIS A 23 -2.86 2.29 15.82
C HIS A 23 -3.67 3.56 15.56
N ALA A 24 -3.07 4.57 14.91
CA ALA A 24 -3.75 5.81 14.55
C ALA A 24 -4.67 5.61 13.34
N CYS A 25 -5.61 6.54 13.14
CA CYS A 25 -6.47 6.50 11.97
C CYS A 25 -5.66 6.83 10.72
N TYR A 26 -5.55 5.87 9.79
CA TYR A 26 -4.79 6.03 8.56
C TYR A 26 -5.39 7.07 7.62
N LEU A 27 -6.70 7.33 7.74
CA LEU A 27 -7.43 8.28 6.91
C LEU A 27 -7.49 9.69 7.54
N ASP A 28 -6.94 9.90 8.74
CA ASP A 28 -7.02 11.21 9.41
C ASP A 28 -6.10 12.27 8.79
N ASP A 29 -6.70 13.22 8.06
CA ASP A 29 -6.00 14.35 7.42
C ASP A 29 -5.50 15.40 8.41
N SER A 30 -6.02 15.42 9.64
CA SER A 30 -5.53 16.30 10.70
C SER A 30 -4.25 15.78 11.35
N ASN A 31 -3.89 14.52 11.09
CA ASN A 31 -2.72 13.86 11.63
C ASN A 31 -1.60 13.79 10.58
N GLY A 32 -0.56 14.61 10.75
CA GLY A 32 0.59 14.64 9.84
C GLY A 32 1.32 13.31 9.69
N ALA A 33 1.29 12.43 10.70
CA ALA A 33 1.87 11.09 10.58
C ALA A 33 1.02 10.17 9.68
N ALA A 34 -0.31 10.30 9.71
CA ALA A 34 -1.20 9.55 8.83
C ALA A 34 -1.03 10.01 7.37
N VAL A 35 -1.00 11.33 7.13
CA VAL A 35 -0.72 11.92 5.80
C VAL A 35 0.61 11.42 5.25
N SER A 36 1.70 11.58 6.02
CA SER A 36 3.04 11.16 5.57
C SER A 36 3.13 9.66 5.30
N SER A 37 2.46 8.84 6.12
CA SER A 37 2.42 7.39 5.92
C SER A 37 1.67 7.01 4.65
N ARG A 38 0.55 7.69 4.34
CA ARG A 38 -0.18 7.50 3.08
C ARG A 38 0.67 7.83 1.88
N ASP A 39 1.36 8.97 1.89
CA ASP A 39 2.23 9.38 0.78
C ASP A 39 3.34 8.35 0.52
N LEU A 40 3.95 7.83 1.59
CA LEU A 40 4.96 6.78 1.48
C LEU A 40 4.37 5.48 0.91
N MET A 41 3.20 5.06 1.39
CA MET A 41 2.54 3.84 0.90
C MET A 41 2.13 3.96 -0.58
N GLN A 42 1.62 5.13 -0.99
CA GLN A 42 1.31 5.42 -2.39
C GLN A 42 2.57 5.40 -3.27
N MET A 43 3.66 5.99 -2.79
CA MET A 43 4.94 5.98 -3.50
C MET A 43 5.47 4.55 -3.67
N LEU A 44 5.44 3.72 -2.62
CA LEU A 44 5.82 2.31 -2.70
C LEU A 44 4.93 1.56 -3.70
N ALA A 45 3.62 1.77 -3.68
CA ALA A 45 2.71 1.15 -4.64
C ALA A 45 3.06 1.52 -6.09
N ARG A 46 3.39 2.80 -6.37
CA ARG A 46 3.86 3.26 -7.69
C ARG A 46 5.19 2.62 -8.12
N HIS A 47 6.02 2.18 -7.18
CA HIS A 47 7.28 1.48 -7.45
C HIS A 47 7.15 -0.04 -7.52
N GLY A 48 5.92 -0.57 -7.66
CA GLY A 48 5.68 -2.00 -7.88
C GLY A 48 5.65 -2.82 -6.61
N PHE A 49 5.48 -2.18 -5.45
CA PHE A 49 5.17 -2.89 -4.22
C PHE A 49 3.66 -3.17 -4.15
N ALA A 50 3.30 -4.37 -3.72
CA ALA A 50 1.93 -4.63 -3.28
C ALA A 50 1.82 -4.16 -1.83
N VAL A 51 1.02 -3.12 -1.60
CA VAL A 51 0.89 -2.46 -0.30
C VAL A 51 -0.48 -2.72 0.29
N GLU A 52 -0.49 -3.16 1.54
CA GLU A 52 -1.68 -3.33 2.36
C GLU A 52 -1.54 -2.51 3.64
N VAL A 53 -2.66 -2.02 4.15
CA VAL A 53 -2.70 -1.17 5.35
C VAL A 53 -3.71 -1.71 6.33
N LEU A 54 -3.27 -1.88 7.58
CA LEU A 54 -4.13 -2.19 8.72
C LEU A 54 -4.06 -1.03 9.71
N CYS A 55 -5.19 -0.42 10.01
CA CYS A 55 -5.28 0.63 11.02
C CYS A 55 -6.28 0.25 12.12
N GLY A 56 -5.91 0.57 13.37
CA GLY A 56 -6.72 0.23 14.55
C GLY A 56 -7.83 1.24 14.82
N ALA A 57 -7.59 2.51 14.52
CA ALA A 57 -8.60 3.55 14.68
C ALA A 57 -9.29 3.84 13.34
N GLN A 58 -10.61 3.85 13.34
CA GLN A 58 -11.40 4.40 12.25
C GLN A 58 -11.76 5.85 12.58
N PHE A 59 -12.19 6.59 11.56
CA PHE A 59 -12.81 7.89 11.83
C PHE A 59 -14.05 7.68 12.70
N ASP A 60 -14.19 8.52 13.73
CA ASP A 60 -15.42 8.62 14.52
C ASP A 60 -16.47 9.45 13.74
N LEU A 61 -16.79 8.95 12.55
CA LEU A 61 -17.89 9.43 11.76
C LEU A 61 -19.03 8.44 12.02
N ASP A 62 -20.21 8.92 12.37
CA ASP A 62 -21.45 8.13 12.46
C ASP A 62 -21.88 7.50 11.11
N GLN A 63 -20.95 7.42 10.15
CA GLN A 63 -21.16 6.99 8.79
C GLN A 63 -20.00 6.09 8.34
N GLU A 64 -20.36 4.96 7.75
CA GLU A 64 -19.40 4.04 7.14
C GLU A 64 -18.72 4.72 5.94
N ILE A 65 -17.38 4.78 5.96
CA ILE A 65 -16.58 5.39 4.90
C ILE A 65 -16.36 4.36 3.80
N ASP A 66 -16.81 4.66 2.58
CA ASP A 66 -16.31 3.98 1.39
C ASP A 66 -14.84 4.39 1.18
N LEU A 67 -13.95 3.48 1.54
CA LEU A 67 -12.50 3.70 1.47
C LEU A 67 -12.03 4.03 0.04
N ALA A 68 -12.60 3.40 -0.99
CA ALA A 68 -12.19 3.62 -2.37
C ALA A 68 -12.62 5.01 -2.85
N ALA A 69 -13.85 5.42 -2.51
CA ALA A 69 -14.35 6.75 -2.84
C ALA A 69 -13.61 7.85 -2.06
N TRP A 70 -13.32 7.64 -0.77
CA TRP A 70 -12.58 8.60 0.06
C TRP A 70 -11.17 8.82 -0.48
N LEU A 71 -10.44 7.75 -0.80
CA LEU A 71 -9.10 7.84 -1.40
C LEU A 71 -9.11 8.54 -2.77
N ALA A 72 -10.18 8.39 -3.56
CA ALA A 72 -10.33 9.08 -4.83
C ALA A 72 -10.61 10.60 -4.68
N GLY A 73 -11.16 11.02 -3.53
CA GLY A 73 -11.48 12.43 -3.23
C GLY A 73 -10.33 13.22 -2.61
N CYS A 74 -9.33 12.56 -2.01
CA CYS A 74 -8.15 13.20 -1.41
C CYS A 74 -7.04 13.54 -2.43
N GLY A 75 -7.43 14.18 -3.55
CA GLY A 75 -6.55 14.65 -4.60
C GLY A 75 -6.02 16.06 -4.38
#